data_AF-A0A9D7FNY4-F1
#
_entry.id   AF-A0A9D7FNY4-F1
#
_cell.length_a   1.000
_cell.length_b   1.000
_cell.length_c   1.000
_cell.angle_alpha   90.00
_cell.angle_beta   90.00
_cell.angle_gamma   90.00
#
_symmetry.space_group_name_H-M   'P 1'
#
loop_
_entity.id
_entity.type
_entity.pdbx_description
1 polymer ?
#
loop_
_entity_poly.entity_id
_entity_poly.type
_entity_poly.pdbx_seq_one_letter_code
_entity_poly.pdbx_strand_id
1 'polypeptide(L)'
;MPLFVVLILLSLSALSGIQAHPLDSYATDQYVDLQLMDGESRIIHRIEFAEIPTAAEMPHVDLDKSGDLSAVETSAYLAKLLPQLSSEVLLEAASQPLPLVFEKGEVYLQ
;
A
#
# COMPACT_ATOMS: atom_id res chain seq x y z
N MET A 1 1.37 -1.99 44.84
CA MET A 1 0.79 -2.81 43.75
C MET A 1 0.24 -2.03 42.55
N PRO A 2 -0.22 -0.75 42.61
CA PRO A 2 -0.69 -0.07 41.39
C PRO A 2 0.45 0.42 40.48
N LEU A 3 1.61 0.77 41.05
CA LEU A 3 2.76 1.29 40.30
C LEU A 3 3.35 0.27 39.31
N PHE A 4 3.38 -1.02 39.68
CA PHE A 4 3.89 -2.09 38.82
C PHE A 4 2.99 -2.34 37.60
N VAL A 5 1.67 -2.21 37.78
CA VAL A 5 0.69 -2.37 36.69
C VAL A 5 0.80 -1.20 35.71
N VAL A 6 0.99 0.02 36.21
CA VAL A 6 1.20 1.21 35.38
C VAL A 6 2.49 1.11 34.55
N LEU A 7 3.58 0.62 35.14
CA LEU A 7 4.85 0.41 34.44
C LEU A 7 4.74 -0.66 33.35
N ILE A 8 4.02 -1.76 33.61
CA ILE A 8 3.78 -2.80 32.60
C ILE A 8 2.94 -2.26 31.45
N LEU A 9 1.88 -1.48 31.73
CA LEU A 9 1.03 -0.88 30.71
C LEU A 9 1.79 0.14 29.84
N LEU A 10 2.67 0.95 30.42
CA LEU A 10 3.54 1.89 29.69
C LEU A 10 4.58 1.20 28.81
N SER A 11 5.09 0.03 29.23
CA SER A 11 6.05 -0.74 28.44
C SER A 11 5.41 -1.43 27.22
N LEU A 12 4.13 -1.80 27.30
CA LEU A 12 3.43 -2.45 26.19
C LEU A 12 3.09 -1.49 25.05
N SER A 13 2.89 -0.19 25.32
CA SER A 13 2.60 0.81 24.29
C SER A 13 3.83 1.22 23.47
N ALA A 14 5.05 0.83 23.88
CA ALA A 14 6.28 1.16 23.16
C ALA A 14 6.59 0.19 22.00
N LEU A 15 5.92 -0.97 21.93
CA LEU A 15 6.19 -1.99 20.92
C LEU A 15 5.39 -1.83 19.62
N SER A 16 4.47 -0.85 19.55
CA SER A 16 3.54 -0.71 18.43
C SER A 16 4.07 0.13 17.26
N GLY A 17 5.33 0.55 17.30
CA GLY A 17 5.96 1.20 16.16
C GLY A 17 6.45 0.14 15.17
N ILE A 18 5.62 -0.22 14.18
CA ILE A 18 6.14 -0.68 12.90
C ILE A 18 6.89 0.53 12.33
N GLN A 19 8.17 0.66 12.70
CA GLN A 19 9.06 1.60 12.05
C GLN A 19 9.15 1.13 10.60
N ALA A 20 8.52 1.86 9.69
CA ALA A 20 8.83 1.73 8.28
C ALA A 20 10.35 1.87 8.16
N HIS A 21 11.01 0.84 7.64
CA HIS A 21 12.44 0.88 7.48
C HIS A 21 12.74 2.02 6.48
N PRO A 22 13.70 2.92 6.74
CA PRO A 22 14.00 3.99 5.79
C PRO A 22 14.31 3.38 4.43
N LEU A 23 13.54 3.76 3.41
CA LEU A 23 13.84 3.38 2.04
C LEU A 23 15.10 4.09 1.59
N ASP A 24 15.96 3.37 0.86
CA ASP A 24 17.02 4.03 0.10
C ASP A 24 16.40 5.00 -0.91
N SER A 25 17.04 6.13 -1.20
CA SER A 25 16.48 7.22 -2.01
C SER A 25 15.99 6.79 -3.41
N TYR A 26 16.46 5.65 -3.92
CA TYR A 26 16.08 5.10 -5.22
C TYR A 26 15.17 3.86 -5.15
N ALA A 27 14.83 3.40 -3.95
CA ALA A 27 14.10 2.16 -3.76
C ALA A 27 12.61 2.29 -4.13
N THR A 28 12.08 1.20 -4.65
CA THR A 28 10.65 0.92 -4.70
C THR A 28 10.42 -0.34 -3.89
N ASP A 29 9.60 -0.25 -2.85
CA ASP A 29 9.19 -1.43 -2.08
C ASP A 29 7.81 -1.91 -2.55
N GLN A 30 7.64 -3.23 -2.58
CA GLN A 30 6.38 -3.85 -2.96
C GLN A 30 6.01 -4.90 -1.92
N TYR A 31 4.85 -4.69 -1.30
CA TYR A 31 4.29 -5.58 -0.32
C TYR A 31 3.00 -6.19 -0.85
N VAL A 32 2.92 -7.53 -0.83
CA VAL A 32 1.73 -8.28 -1.25
C VAL A 32 1.26 -9.15 -0.09
N ASP A 33 -0.02 -9.02 0.27
CA ASP A 33 -0.69 -9.81 1.30
C ASP A 33 -1.92 -10.50 0.73
N LEU A 34 -2.09 -11.78 1.09
CA LEU A 34 -3.23 -12.60 0.69
C LEU A 34 -4.07 -12.92 1.92
N GLN A 35 -5.28 -12.37 1.94
CA GLN A 35 -6.23 -12.60 3.03
C GLN A 35 -7.29 -13.61 2.59
N LEU A 36 -7.36 -14.74 3.29
CA LEU A 36 -8.36 -15.77 3.07
C LEU A 36 -9.50 -15.60 4.09
N MET A 37 -10.72 -15.45 3.59
CA MET A 37 -11.92 -15.24 4.40
C MET A 37 -13.00 -16.24 3.98
N ASP A 38 -14.04 -16.40 4.81
CA ASP A 38 -15.16 -17.26 4.47
C ASP A 38 -15.95 -16.67 3.29
N GLY A 39 -15.81 -17.29 2.12
CA GLY A 39 -16.54 -16.91 0.90
C GLY A 39 -15.84 -15.87 0.01
N GLU A 40 -14.70 -15.32 0.43
CA GLU A 40 -13.92 -14.37 -0.36
C GLU A 40 -12.42 -14.47 -0.09
N SER A 41 -11.60 -13.96 -1.01
CA SER A 41 -10.16 -13.85 -0.84
C SER A 41 -9.71 -12.50 -1.36
N ARG A 42 -8.85 -11.81 -0.61
CA ARG A 42 -8.41 -10.45 -0.94
C ARG A 42 -6.91 -10.37 -1.21
N ILE A 43 -6.64 -9.78 -2.37
CA ILE A 43 -5.45 -9.10 -2.89
C ILE A 43 -5.07 -7.79 -2.19
N ILE A 44 -4.09 -7.68 -1.30
CA ILE A 44 -3.55 -6.35 -0.93
C ILE A 44 -2.15 -6.18 -1.54
N HIS A 45 -2.02 -5.25 -2.48
CA HIS A 45 -0.74 -4.86 -3.07
C HIS A 45 -0.46 -3.41 -2.71
N ARG A 46 0.62 -3.17 -1.97
CA ARG A 46 1.12 -1.84 -1.61
C ARG A 46 2.45 -1.63 -2.32
N ILE A 47 2.57 -0.48 -2.99
CA ILE A 47 3.80 -0.04 -3.64
C ILE A 47 4.20 1.25 -2.95
N GLU A 48 5.43 1.29 -2.45
CA GLU A 48 5.99 2.45 -1.77
C GLU A 48 7.21 2.94 -2.54
N PHE A 49 7.20 4.22 -2.86
CA PHE A 49 8.26 4.87 -3.62
C PHE A 49 9.12 5.71 -2.69
N ALA A 50 10.44 5.59 -2.81
CA ALA A 50 11.35 6.52 -2.17
C ALA A 50 11.30 7.92 -2.82
N GLU A 51 12.12 8.84 -2.34
CA GLU A 51 12.14 10.25 -2.77
C GLU A 51 12.25 10.41 -4.29
N ILE A 52 13.23 9.75 -4.93
CA ILE A 52 13.51 9.96 -6.35
C ILE A 52 12.43 9.33 -7.24
N PRO A 53 12.00 8.07 -7.02
CA PRO A 53 10.85 7.52 -7.74
C PRO A 53 9.56 8.32 -7.53
N THR A 54 9.32 8.85 -6.33
CA THR A 54 8.17 9.73 -6.07
C THR A 54 8.22 11.00 -6.94
N ALA A 55 9.39 11.62 -7.06
CA ALA A 55 9.57 12.78 -7.94
C ALA A 55 9.32 12.45 -9.43
N ALA A 56 9.59 11.22 -9.85
CA ALA A 56 9.31 10.76 -11.22
C ALA A 56 7.81 10.49 -11.45
N GLU A 57 7.10 9.99 -10.44
CA GLU A 57 5.65 9.72 -10.53
C GLU A 57 4.80 10.97 -10.35
N MET A 58 5.27 11.98 -9.59
CA MET A 58 4.49 13.18 -9.24
C MET A 58 3.79 13.85 -10.44
N PRO A 59 4.45 14.08 -11.61
CA PRO A 59 3.80 14.70 -12.77
C PRO A 59 2.66 13.88 -13.39
N HIS A 60 2.55 12.60 -13.03
CA HIS A 60 1.52 11.68 -13.50
C HIS A 60 0.33 11.56 -12.53
N VAL A 61 0.56 11.88 -11.25
CA VAL A 61 -0.44 11.84 -10.18
C VAL A 61 -1.02 13.24 -9.91
N ASP A 62 -0.18 14.23 -9.63
CA ASP A 62 -0.55 15.63 -9.37
C ASP A 62 -0.55 16.41 -10.69
N LEU A 63 -1.69 16.37 -11.39
CA LEU A 63 -1.82 16.92 -12.74
C LEU A 63 -1.96 18.44 -12.71
N ASP A 64 -2.58 18.97 -11.66
CA ASP A 64 -2.76 20.41 -11.48
C ASP A 64 -1.59 21.10 -10.75
N LYS A 65 -0.64 20.32 -10.22
CA LYS A 65 0.57 20.76 -9.52
C LYS A 65 0.24 21.51 -8.22
N SER A 66 -0.88 21.17 -7.59
CA SER A 66 -1.29 21.77 -6.33
C SER A 66 -0.44 21.29 -5.15
N GLY A 67 0.22 20.14 -5.28
CA GLY A 67 0.95 19.47 -4.20
C GLY A 67 0.06 18.61 -3.29
N ASP A 68 -1.26 18.60 -3.51
CA ASP A 68 -2.24 17.79 -2.78
C ASP A 68 -2.95 16.85 -3.75
N LEU A 69 -3.12 15.57 -3.40
CA LEU A 69 -3.81 14.62 -4.28
C LEU A 69 -5.33 14.71 -4.11
N SER A 70 -6.01 15.19 -5.15
CA SER A 70 -7.47 15.12 -5.18
C SER A 70 -7.98 13.69 -5.44
N ALA A 71 -9.23 13.42 -5.07
CA ALA A 71 -9.88 12.14 -5.38
C ALA A 71 -10.01 11.88 -6.89
N VAL A 72 -10.14 12.95 -7.69
CA VAL A 72 -10.24 12.86 -9.15
C VAL A 72 -8.90 12.44 -9.76
N GLU A 73 -7.80 13.06 -9.32
CA GLU A 73 -6.45 12.72 -9.75
C GLU A 73 -6.05 11.31 -9.32
N THR A 74 -6.32 10.96 -8.06
CA THR A 74 -6.08 9.62 -7.52
C THR A 74 -6.81 8.56 -8.35
N SER A 75 -8.10 8.77 -8.64
CA SER A 75 -8.89 7.84 -9.46
C SER A 75 -8.37 7.74 -10.90
N ALA A 76 -8.00 8.86 -11.51
CA ALA A 76 -7.44 8.89 -12.86
C ALA A 76 -6.07 8.19 -12.94
N TYR A 77 -5.24 8.32 -11.91
CA TYR A 77 -3.96 7.64 -11.82
C TYR A 77 -4.15 6.13 -11.65
N LEU A 78 -5.00 5.71 -10.71
CA LEU A 78 -5.32 4.29 -10.50
C LEU A 78 -5.90 3.65 -11.77
N ALA A 79 -6.80 4.33 -12.49
CA ALA A 79 -7.36 3.81 -13.73
C ALA A 79 -6.29 3.51 -14.82
N LYS A 80 -5.15 4.21 -14.80
CA LYS A 80 -4.01 3.94 -15.69
C LYS A 80 -3.12 2.81 -15.18
N LEU A 81 -2.89 2.75 -13.87
CA LEU A 81 -1.99 1.80 -13.23
C LEU A 81 -2.59 0.39 -13.14
N LEU A 82 -3.91 0.29 -12.91
CA LEU A 82 -4.59 -0.98 -12.68
C LEU A 82 -4.49 -2.01 -13.81
N PRO A 83 -4.65 -1.65 -15.09
CA PRO A 83 -4.43 -2.60 -16.17
C PRO A 83 -3.02 -3.20 -16.17
N GLN A 84 -2.01 -2.41 -15.77
CA GLN A 84 -0.63 -2.88 -15.70
C GLN A 84 -0.46 -3.84 -14.51
N LEU A 85 -0.85 -3.42 -13.30
CA LEU A 85 -0.72 -4.26 -12.10
C LEU A 85 -1.51 -5.57 -12.21
N SER A 86 -2.75 -5.51 -12.71
CA SER A 86 -3.58 -6.71 -12.89
C SER A 86 -2.99 -7.71 -13.89
N SER A 87 -2.15 -7.26 -14.82
CA SER A 87 -1.46 -8.14 -15.77
C SER A 87 -0.22 -8.83 -15.18
N GLU A 88 0.33 -8.29 -14.09
CA GLU A 88 1.53 -8.80 -13.42
C GLU A 88 1.21 -9.71 -12.23
N VAL A 89 -0.02 -9.66 -11.71
CA VAL A 89 -0.48 -10.51 -10.61
C VAL A 89 -1.20 -11.74 -11.15
N LEU A 90 -0.62 -12.91 -10.89
CA LEU A 90 -1.22 -14.21 -11.19
C LEU A 90 -1.67 -14.89 -9.90
N LEU A 91 -2.97 -15.16 -9.80
CA LEU A 91 -3.54 -15.99 -8.74
C LEU A 91 -3.95 -17.35 -9.32
N GLU A 92 -3.41 -18.43 -8.77
CA GLU A 92 -3.74 -19.79 -9.19
C GLU A 92 -4.18 -20.63 -8.00
N ALA A 93 -5.22 -21.45 -8.20
CA ALA A 93 -5.63 -22.50 -7.29
C ALA A 93 -5.64 -23.84 -8.02
N ALA A 94 -4.85 -24.80 -7.53
CA ALA A 94 -4.68 -26.11 -8.19
C ALA A 94 -4.36 -25.99 -9.70
N SER A 95 -3.47 -25.06 -10.05
CA SER A 95 -3.06 -24.76 -11.45
C SER A 95 -4.19 -24.24 -12.35
N GLN A 96 -5.29 -23.76 -11.77
CA GLN A 96 -6.33 -23.00 -12.48
C GLN A 96 -6.16 -21.52 -12.14
N PRO A 97 -6.01 -20.63 -13.14
CA PRO A 97 -5.97 -19.20 -12.89
C PRO A 97 -7.33 -18.73 -12.37
N LEU A 98 -7.31 -17.97 -11.29
CA LEU A 98 -8.48 -17.33 -10.71
C LEU A 98 -8.57 -15.88 -11.19
N PRO A 99 -9.75 -15.40 -11.60
CA PRO A 99 -9.90 -14.02 -12.01
C PRO A 99 -9.70 -13.09 -10.81
N LEU A 100 -8.96 -12.01 -11.03
CA LEU A 100 -8.82 -10.92 -10.07
C LEU A 100 -9.78 -9.80 -10.44
N VAL A 101 -10.50 -9.28 -9.45
CA VAL A 101 -11.39 -8.14 -9.61
C VAL A 101 -10.85 -7.01 -8.74
N PHE A 102 -10.60 -5.86 -9.35
CA PHE A 102 -10.21 -4.68 -8.60
C PHE A 102 -11.39 -4.15 -7.79
N GLU A 103 -11.22 -4.09 -6.47
CA GLU A 103 -12.25 -3.59 -5.54
C GLU A 103 -12.07 -2.10 -5.25
N LYS A 104 -10.88 -1.71 -4.78
CA LYS A 104 -10.55 -0.32 -4.41
C LYS A 104 -9.05 -0.09 -4.41
N GLY A 105 -8.65 1.18 -4.49
CA GLY A 105 -7.26 1.61 -4.43
C GLY A 105 -7.17 3.03 -3.89
N GLU A 106 -6.05 3.34 -3.25
CA GLU A 106 -5.78 4.61 -2.59
C GLU A 106 -4.33 5.00 -2.91
N VAL A 107 -4.07 6.30 -3.04
CA VAL A 107 -2.74 6.86 -3.28
C VAL A 107 -2.50 7.92 -2.22
N TYR A 108 -1.30 7.91 -1.64
CA TYR A 108 -0.91 8.82 -0.58
C TYR A 108 0.44 9.44 -0.90
N LEU A 109 0.60 10.73 -0.58
CA LEU A 109 1.91 11.38 -0.48
C LEU A 109 2.30 11.36 1.01
N GLN A 110 3.52 10.92 1.30
CA GLN A 110 4.11 10.99 2.65
C GLN A 110 4.91 12.27 2.82
#